data_AF-A0A2N2T1A9-F1
#
_entry.id   AF-A0A2N2T1A9-F1
#
_cell.length_a   1.000
_cell.length_b   1.000
_cell.length_c   1.000
_cell.angle_alpha   90.00
_cell.angle_beta   90.00
_cell.angle_gamma   90.00
#
_symmetry.space_group_name_H-M   'P 1'
#
loop_
_entity.id
_entity.type
_entity.pdbx_description
1 polymer ?
#
loop_
_entity_poly.entity_id
_entity_poly.type
_entity_poly.pdbx_seq_one_letter_code
_entity_poly.pdbx_strand_id
1 'polypeptide(L)'
;MAAYWKQLDTRFPQVAAVFDDLMAEALAELTREGLDAYLEAGRVIGKLGRGVEPMLAFMEEWPSTAKAVGEAALPAVMALVQRLQKSPNGSAITPFLETLAPVARRLHSQEQLQRYLDITLDLKARTTGSIHGHHTTFPSPGLPDFLAQAPNLLNQLTLAGLKNWVEYGIRNYRTHPERQKDYFSLQSADARAVLQRERHGTLLVDVERKLDLYLRGLWQDGDQLVPFST
;
A
#
# COMPACT_ATOMS: atom_id res chain seq x y z
N MET A 1 -5.04 23.05 -15.80
CA MET A 1 -4.11 22.17 -16.52
C MET A 1 -2.70 22.70 -16.60
N ALA A 2 -2.39 23.76 -17.36
CA ALA A 2 -1.00 24.24 -17.52
C ALA A 2 -0.27 24.59 -16.20
N ALA A 3 -0.97 25.18 -15.22
CA ALA A 3 -0.40 25.47 -13.90
C ALA A 3 -0.03 24.20 -13.12
N TYR A 4 -0.90 23.18 -13.14
CA TYR A 4 -0.66 21.89 -12.49
C TYR A 4 0.48 21.13 -13.14
N TRP A 5 0.56 21.15 -14.49
CA TRP A 5 1.68 20.54 -15.21
C TRP A 5 3.02 21.18 -14.82
N LYS A 6 3.04 22.51 -14.69
CA LYS A 6 4.23 23.25 -14.24
C LYS A 6 4.61 22.90 -12.80
N GLN A 7 3.64 22.68 -11.92
CA GLN A 7 3.88 22.28 -10.53
C GLN A 7 4.43 20.86 -10.42
N LEU A 8 3.90 19.93 -11.22
CA LEU A 8 4.39 18.55 -11.29
C LEU A 8 5.85 18.48 -11.78
N ASP A 9 6.27 19.45 -12.61
CA ASP A 9 7.68 19.67 -13.00
C ASP A 9 8.37 18.39 -13.49
N THR A 10 7.73 17.71 -14.44
CA THR A 10 8.22 16.47 -15.06
C THR A 10 8.43 16.62 -16.56
N ARG A 11 9.26 15.75 -17.13
CA ARG A 11 9.54 15.67 -18.57
C ARG A 11 9.25 14.31 -19.17
N PHE A 12 8.62 13.41 -18.41
CA PHE A 12 8.26 12.09 -18.91
C PHE A 12 7.12 12.21 -19.93
N PRO A 13 7.33 11.82 -21.20
CA PRO A 13 6.28 11.89 -22.22
C PRO A 13 5.10 10.94 -21.90
N GLN A 14 5.37 9.83 -21.22
CA GLN A 14 4.33 8.89 -20.78
C GLN A 14 3.35 9.55 -19.79
N VAL A 15 3.86 10.37 -18.86
CA VAL A 15 3.01 11.13 -17.93
C VAL A 15 2.23 12.20 -18.68
N ALA A 16 2.86 12.90 -19.62
CA ALA A 16 2.18 13.92 -20.43
C ALA A 16 1.00 13.33 -21.22
N ALA A 17 1.12 12.09 -21.71
CA ALA A 17 0.09 11.42 -22.50
C ALA A 17 -1.19 11.11 -21.72
N VAL A 18 -1.11 10.97 -20.39
CA VAL A 18 -2.25 10.63 -19.51
C VAL A 18 -2.57 11.72 -18.49
N PHE A 19 -1.85 12.85 -18.53
CA PHE A 19 -1.92 13.87 -17.49
C PHE A 19 -3.32 14.46 -17.32
N ASP A 20 -4.02 14.70 -18.42
CA ASP A 20 -5.35 15.30 -18.37
C ASP A 20 -6.36 14.39 -17.67
N ASP A 21 -6.29 13.09 -17.92
CA ASP A 21 -7.15 12.09 -17.27
C ASP A 21 -6.81 11.95 -15.77
N LEU A 22 -5.52 11.85 -15.43
CA LEU A 22 -5.05 11.79 -14.04
C LEU A 22 -5.51 13.01 -13.22
N MET A 23 -5.43 14.20 -13.81
CA MET A 23 -5.86 15.42 -13.15
C MET A 23 -7.38 15.53 -13.04
N ALA A 24 -8.14 15.03 -14.03
CA ALA A 24 -9.59 15.01 -13.95
C ALA A 24 -10.07 14.19 -12.75
N GLU A 25 -9.48 13.02 -12.52
CA GLU A 25 -9.76 12.20 -11.33
C GLU A 25 -9.29 12.90 -10.05
N ALA A 26 -8.06 13.41 -10.01
CA ALA A 26 -7.53 14.10 -8.84
C ALA A 26 -8.37 15.33 -8.44
N LEU A 27 -8.86 16.11 -9.40
CA LEU A 27 -9.73 17.27 -9.16
C LEU A 27 -11.13 16.88 -8.67
N ALA A 28 -11.61 15.68 -9.00
CA ALA A 28 -12.91 15.19 -8.55
C ALA A 28 -12.87 14.68 -7.11
N GLU A 29 -11.73 14.13 -6.69
CA GLU A 29 -11.61 13.40 -5.41
C GLU A 29 -10.85 14.17 -4.32
N LEU A 30 -9.97 15.11 -4.67
CA LEU A 30 -9.08 15.78 -3.72
C LEU A 30 -9.51 17.21 -3.40
N THR A 31 -9.23 17.65 -2.17
CA THR A 31 -9.26 19.05 -1.77
C THR A 31 -8.17 19.85 -2.47
N ARG A 32 -8.22 21.19 -2.35
CA ARG A 32 -7.19 22.05 -2.93
C ARG A 32 -5.82 21.79 -2.31
N GLU A 33 -5.77 21.68 -0.98
CA GLU A 33 -4.57 21.35 -0.22
C GLU A 33 -4.07 19.93 -0.58
N GLY A 34 -4.99 18.98 -0.73
CA GLY A 34 -4.70 17.61 -1.17
C GLY A 34 -4.12 17.55 -2.58
N LEU A 35 -4.63 18.35 -3.50
CA LEU A 35 -4.13 18.46 -4.87
C LEU A 35 -2.70 19.02 -4.92
N ASP A 36 -2.42 20.05 -4.12
CA ASP A 36 -1.08 20.62 -4.01
C ASP A 36 -0.09 19.59 -3.46
N ALA A 37 -0.48 18.85 -2.42
CA ALA A 37 0.32 17.78 -1.83
C ALA A 37 0.53 16.60 -2.80
N TYR A 38 -0.51 16.24 -3.58
CA TYR A 38 -0.46 15.21 -4.61
C TYR A 38 0.54 15.56 -5.72
N LEU A 39 0.49 16.78 -6.27
CA LEU A 39 1.42 17.21 -7.31
C LEU A 39 2.85 17.29 -6.80
N GLU A 40 3.06 17.77 -5.57
CA GLU A 40 4.38 17.80 -4.94
C GLU A 40 4.92 16.39 -4.69
N ALA A 41 4.10 15.46 -4.19
CA ALA A 41 4.49 14.07 -4.01
C ALA A 41 4.83 13.40 -5.35
N GLY A 42 4.02 13.60 -6.38
CA GLY A 42 4.29 13.11 -7.74
C GLY A 42 5.61 13.64 -8.29
N ARG A 43 5.90 14.94 -8.08
CA ARG A 43 7.18 15.56 -8.44
C ARG A 43 8.37 14.94 -7.71
N VAL A 44 8.24 14.71 -6.40
CA VAL A 44 9.29 14.06 -5.58
C VAL A 44 9.54 12.63 -6.06
N ILE A 45 8.48 11.87 -6.34
CA ILE A 45 8.57 10.49 -6.85
C ILE A 45 9.23 10.45 -8.23
N GLY A 46 8.86 11.36 -9.13
CA GLY A 46 9.47 11.47 -10.46
C GLY A 46 10.97 11.78 -10.43
N LYS A 47 11.48 12.35 -9.33
CA LYS A 47 12.89 12.71 -9.13
C LYS A 47 13.72 11.66 -8.38
N LEU A 48 13.17 10.47 -8.12
CA LEU A 48 13.89 9.38 -7.42
C LEU A 48 14.95 8.68 -8.29
N GLY A 49 14.95 8.92 -9.60
CA GLY A 49 15.87 8.25 -10.55
C GLY A 49 15.50 6.78 -10.80
N ARG A 50 14.20 6.46 -10.75
CA ARG A 50 13.65 5.08 -10.81
C ARG A 50 12.82 4.78 -12.06
N GLY A 51 12.96 5.60 -13.10
CA GLY A 51 12.07 5.55 -14.26
C GLY A 51 10.77 6.32 -14.02
N VAL A 52 9.81 6.09 -14.90
CA VAL A 52 8.52 6.80 -14.92
C VAL A 52 7.44 6.06 -14.13
N GLU A 53 7.60 4.75 -13.98
CA GLU A 53 6.62 3.81 -13.46
C GLU A 53 6.16 4.15 -12.03
N PRO A 54 7.04 4.46 -11.05
CA PRO A 54 6.60 4.86 -9.72
C PRO A 54 5.71 6.12 -9.75
N MET A 55 6.02 7.07 -10.63
CA MET A 55 5.29 8.33 -10.71
C MET A 55 3.90 8.11 -11.28
N LEU A 56 3.78 7.33 -12.36
CA LEU A 56 2.50 6.95 -12.93
C LEU A 56 1.64 6.18 -11.91
N ALA A 57 2.22 5.16 -11.28
CA ALA A 57 1.52 4.36 -10.27
C ALA A 57 0.99 5.21 -9.12
N PHE A 58 1.80 6.13 -8.58
CA PHE A 58 1.34 7.05 -7.55
C PHE A 58 0.23 7.98 -8.05
N MET A 59 0.42 8.57 -9.24
CA MET A 59 -0.53 9.53 -9.78
C MET A 59 -1.90 8.89 -10.05
N GLU A 60 -1.92 7.65 -10.51
CA GLU A 60 -3.12 6.87 -10.77
C GLU A 60 -3.80 6.42 -9.47
N GLU A 61 -3.03 5.90 -8.51
CA GLU A 61 -3.60 5.24 -7.34
C GLU A 61 -3.95 6.19 -6.19
N TRP A 62 -3.31 7.36 -6.08
CA TRP A 62 -3.46 8.25 -4.92
C TRP A 62 -4.85 8.85 -4.75
N PRO A 63 -5.55 9.40 -5.79
CA PRO A 63 -6.87 10.00 -5.60
C PRO A 63 -7.87 9.02 -4.98
N SER A 64 -7.94 7.80 -5.53
CA SER A 64 -8.75 6.70 -4.99
C SER A 64 -8.31 6.24 -3.60
N THR A 65 -6.99 6.25 -3.32
CA THR A 65 -6.45 5.96 -1.98
C THR A 65 -6.91 7.01 -0.96
N ALA A 66 -6.73 8.28 -1.27
CA ALA A 66 -7.07 9.40 -0.39
C ALA A 66 -8.58 9.44 -0.08
N LYS A 67 -9.42 9.10 -1.05
CA LYS A 67 -10.86 8.92 -0.82
C LYS A 67 -11.17 7.84 0.21
N ALA A 68 -10.42 6.73 0.19
CA ALA A 68 -10.67 5.58 1.06
C ALA A 68 -10.14 5.74 2.48
N VAL A 69 -9.00 6.41 2.67
CA VAL A 69 -8.31 6.47 3.98
C VAL A 69 -8.04 7.89 4.50
N GLY A 70 -8.33 8.91 3.70
CA GLY A 70 -8.08 10.33 3.99
C GLY A 70 -6.74 10.84 3.44
N GLU A 71 -6.75 12.10 3.00
CA GLU A 71 -5.56 12.80 2.44
C GLU A 71 -4.40 12.91 3.44
N ALA A 72 -4.71 12.98 4.73
CA ALA A 72 -3.73 13.06 5.82
C ALA A 72 -2.82 11.82 5.92
N ALA A 73 -3.12 10.74 5.19
CA ALA A 73 -2.27 9.55 5.13
C ALA A 73 -1.04 9.72 4.22
N LEU A 74 -1.01 10.73 3.33
CA LEU A 74 0.07 10.90 2.34
C LEU A 74 1.48 10.94 2.94
N PRO A 75 1.72 11.66 4.06
CA PRO A 75 3.05 11.71 4.67
C PRO A 75 3.58 10.33 5.08
N ALA A 76 2.72 9.43 5.56
CA ALA A 76 3.11 8.08 5.95
C ALA A 76 3.49 7.21 4.73
N VAL A 77 2.72 7.32 3.65
CA VAL A 77 3.03 6.65 2.36
C VAL A 77 4.37 7.15 1.81
N MET A 78 4.58 8.46 1.78
CA MET A 78 5.84 9.05 1.32
C MET A 78 7.02 8.69 2.23
N ALA A 79 6.80 8.54 3.54
CA ALA A 79 7.83 8.07 4.46
C ALA A 79 8.27 6.63 4.14
N LEU A 80 7.34 5.74 3.76
CA LEU A 80 7.69 4.39 3.29
C LEU A 80 8.48 4.44 1.98
N VAL A 81 8.04 5.21 0.99
CA VAL A 81 8.77 5.40 -0.28
C VAL A 81 10.21 5.84 -0.03
N GLN A 82 10.42 6.83 0.86
CA GLN A 82 11.75 7.30 1.24
C GLN A 82 12.59 6.21 1.93
N ARG A 83 11.99 5.40 2.79
CA ARG A 83 12.67 4.27 3.47
C ARG A 83 13.03 3.14 2.51
N LEU A 84 12.26 2.93 1.45
CA LEU A 84 12.58 1.97 0.38
C LEU A 84 13.71 2.51 -0.50
N GLN A 85 13.62 3.78 -0.92
CA GLN A 85 14.63 4.44 -1.75
C GLN A 85 16.01 4.47 -1.09
N LYS A 86 16.08 4.71 0.22
CA LYS A 86 17.33 4.71 1.01
C LYS A 86 17.82 3.31 1.38
N SER A 87 17.37 2.27 0.69
CA SER A 87 17.76 0.88 0.90
C SER A 87 17.93 0.14 -0.42
N PRO A 88 18.47 -1.10 -0.41
CA PRO A 88 18.50 -1.94 -1.60
C PRO A 88 17.10 -2.25 -2.19
N ASN A 89 16.02 -1.97 -1.46
CA ASN A 89 14.63 -2.31 -1.82
C ASN A 89 13.92 -1.28 -2.72
N GLY A 90 14.61 -0.32 -3.33
CA GLY A 90 13.91 0.72 -4.09
C GLY A 90 13.18 0.21 -5.35
N SER A 91 13.44 -1.03 -5.80
CA SER A 91 12.61 -1.68 -6.83
C SER A 91 11.21 -2.04 -6.33
N ALA A 92 10.99 -2.12 -5.01
CA ALA A 92 9.69 -2.38 -4.40
C ALA A 92 8.79 -1.14 -4.33
N ILE A 93 9.29 0.05 -4.72
CA ILE A 93 8.49 1.29 -4.70
C ILE A 93 7.33 1.20 -5.68
N THR A 94 7.58 0.77 -6.93
CA THR A 94 6.50 0.66 -7.94
C THR A 94 5.43 -0.34 -7.51
N PRO A 95 5.74 -1.60 -7.15
CA PRO A 95 4.72 -2.55 -6.66
C PRO A 95 3.94 -2.06 -5.43
N PHE A 96 4.59 -1.30 -4.55
CA PHE A 96 3.91 -0.70 -3.40
C PHE A 96 2.88 0.35 -3.83
N LEU A 97 3.25 1.22 -4.77
CA LEU A 97 2.37 2.29 -5.26
C LEU A 97 1.22 1.72 -6.10
N GLU A 98 1.49 0.75 -6.98
CA GLU A 98 0.49 0.08 -7.83
C GLU A 98 -0.61 -0.65 -7.04
N THR A 99 -0.34 -1.03 -5.79
CA THR A 99 -1.29 -1.75 -4.95
C THR A 99 -1.99 -0.86 -3.93
N LEU A 100 -1.72 0.45 -3.95
CA LEU A 100 -2.12 1.35 -2.88
C LEU A 100 -3.65 1.55 -2.81
N ALA A 101 -4.35 1.83 -3.92
CA ALA A 101 -5.79 2.01 -3.87
C ALA A 101 -6.55 0.71 -3.53
N PRO A 102 -6.24 -0.47 -4.11
CA PRO A 102 -6.94 -1.69 -3.73
C PRO A 102 -6.68 -2.10 -2.27
N VAL A 103 -5.49 -1.81 -1.71
CA VAL A 103 -5.22 -1.96 -0.28
C VAL A 103 -6.04 -0.97 0.54
N ALA A 104 -6.02 0.32 0.20
CA ALA A 104 -6.71 1.37 0.93
C ALA A 104 -8.23 1.12 1.01
N ARG A 105 -8.82 0.63 -0.07
CA ARG A 105 -10.23 0.21 -0.13
C ARG A 105 -10.60 -0.93 0.80
N ARG A 106 -9.65 -1.65 1.41
CA ARG A 106 -9.93 -2.68 2.43
C ARG A 106 -9.67 -2.20 3.85
N LEU A 107 -8.94 -1.09 4.00
CA LEU A 107 -8.51 -0.57 5.31
C LEU A 107 -9.44 0.55 5.82
N HIS A 108 -10.02 1.35 4.92
CA HIS A 108 -11.04 2.38 5.18
C HIS A 108 -10.70 3.48 6.20
N SER A 109 -9.49 3.50 6.77
CA SER A 109 -9.02 4.57 7.64
C SER A 109 -7.52 4.76 7.59
N GLN A 110 -7.08 5.98 7.91
CA GLN A 110 -5.67 6.35 8.02
C GLN A 110 -4.92 5.45 9.03
N GLU A 111 -5.54 5.12 10.16
CA GLU A 111 -4.92 4.30 11.20
C GLU A 111 -4.66 2.86 10.71
N GLN A 112 -5.63 2.27 10.00
CA GLN A 112 -5.47 0.92 9.46
C GLN A 112 -4.41 0.91 8.34
N LEU A 113 -4.37 1.96 7.49
CA LEU A 113 -3.27 2.10 6.52
C LEU A 113 -1.91 2.20 7.22
N GLN A 114 -1.80 2.99 8.29
CA GLN A 114 -0.55 3.08 9.06
C GLN A 114 -0.09 1.70 9.57
N ARG A 115 -1.00 0.89 10.13
CA ARG A 115 -0.69 -0.47 10.58
C ARG A 115 -0.20 -1.37 9.44
N TYR A 116 -0.79 -1.27 8.25
CA TYR A 116 -0.30 -1.98 7.06
C TYR A 116 1.11 -1.53 6.66
N LEU A 117 1.38 -0.22 6.66
CA LEU A 117 2.71 0.32 6.36
C LEU A 117 3.75 -0.17 7.39
N ASP A 118 3.37 -0.28 8.66
CA ASP A 118 4.24 -0.79 9.72
C ASP A 118 4.57 -2.28 9.53
N ILE A 119 3.60 -3.12 9.14
CA ILE A 119 3.84 -4.53 8.79
C ILE A 119 4.80 -4.63 7.60
N THR A 120 4.59 -3.80 6.57
CA THR A 120 5.45 -3.76 5.38
C THR A 120 6.88 -3.35 5.73
N LEU A 121 7.04 -2.39 6.64
CA LEU A 121 8.34 -1.94 7.13
C LEU A 121 9.05 -2.99 7.97
N ASP A 122 8.34 -3.71 8.83
CA ASP A 122 8.91 -4.80 9.62
C ASP A 122 9.41 -5.94 8.72
N LEU A 123 8.60 -6.34 7.73
CA LEU A 123 9.00 -7.30 6.70
C LEU A 123 10.27 -6.85 6.01
N LYS A 124 10.29 -5.62 5.49
CA LYS A 124 11.48 -5.03 4.85
C LYS A 124 12.69 -5.10 5.77
N ALA A 125 12.56 -4.64 7.02
CA ALA A 125 13.67 -4.53 7.96
C ALA A 125 14.27 -5.90 8.31
N ARG A 126 13.45 -6.93 8.51
CA ARG A 126 13.89 -8.25 8.99
C ARG A 126 14.33 -9.21 7.88
N THR A 127 14.07 -8.86 6.62
CA THR A 127 14.42 -9.69 5.46
C THR A 127 15.40 -9.03 4.50
N THR A 128 15.74 -7.75 4.70
CA THR A 128 16.87 -7.10 4.01
C THR A 128 18.19 -7.64 4.57
N GLY A 129 19.04 -8.21 3.70
CA GLY A 129 20.28 -8.87 4.09
C GLY A 129 21.51 -7.96 4.11
N SER A 130 22.57 -8.40 4.81
CA SER A 130 23.91 -7.79 4.79
C SER A 130 24.97 -8.88 4.70
N ILE A 131 26.00 -8.67 3.87
CA ILE A 131 27.15 -9.60 3.77
C ILE A 131 28.05 -9.47 5.03
N HIS A 132 28.12 -8.29 5.65
CA HIS A 132 29.07 -7.97 6.73
C HIS A 132 28.44 -7.28 7.95
N GLY A 133 27.14 -7.46 8.19
CA GLY A 133 26.43 -6.98 9.38
C GLY A 133 26.19 -5.46 9.50
N HIS A 134 26.98 -4.63 8.81
CA HIS A 134 26.92 -3.17 8.92
C HIS A 134 26.30 -2.46 7.70
N HIS A 135 26.41 -3.04 6.51
CA HIS A 135 25.84 -2.47 5.28
C HIS A 135 24.79 -3.41 4.69
N THR A 136 23.53 -2.99 4.65
CA THR A 136 22.49 -3.73 3.95
C THR A 136 22.83 -3.76 2.46
N THR A 137 23.07 -4.95 1.92
CA THR A 137 23.59 -5.14 0.55
C THR A 137 22.55 -5.78 -0.36
N PHE A 138 21.65 -6.58 0.21
CA PHE A 138 20.66 -7.33 -0.55
C PHE A 138 19.24 -6.85 -0.24
N PRO A 139 18.41 -6.66 -1.28
CA PRO A 139 16.99 -6.40 -1.06
C PRO A 139 16.33 -7.58 -0.34
N SER A 140 15.23 -7.29 0.34
CA SER A 140 14.29 -8.29 0.82
C SER A 140 13.81 -9.15 -0.36
N PRO A 141 14.08 -10.47 -0.35
CA PRO A 141 13.64 -11.35 -1.41
C PRO A 141 12.12 -11.38 -1.60
N GLY A 142 11.36 -11.45 -0.49
CA GLY A 142 9.90 -11.62 -0.54
C GLY A 142 9.07 -10.35 -0.45
N LEU A 143 9.66 -9.17 -0.22
CA LEU A 143 8.90 -7.92 -0.12
C LEU A 143 8.14 -7.58 -1.42
N PRO A 144 8.73 -7.68 -2.63
CA PRO A 144 7.98 -7.42 -3.87
C PRO A 144 6.79 -8.37 -4.03
N ASP A 145 6.98 -9.67 -3.75
CA ASP A 145 5.92 -10.67 -3.84
C ASP A 145 4.80 -10.41 -2.82
N PHE A 146 5.16 -10.01 -1.60
CA PHE A 146 4.19 -9.62 -0.57
C PHE A 146 3.33 -8.43 -1.03
N LEU A 147 3.95 -7.39 -1.56
CA LEU A 147 3.23 -6.19 -2.04
C LEU A 147 2.25 -6.55 -3.15
N ALA A 148 2.67 -7.36 -4.13
CA ALA A 148 1.80 -7.83 -5.20
C ALA A 148 0.60 -8.65 -4.67
N GLN A 149 0.79 -9.43 -3.60
CA GLN A 149 -0.28 -10.21 -2.97
C GLN A 149 -1.10 -9.41 -1.93
N ALA A 150 -0.66 -8.23 -1.51
CA ALA A 150 -1.29 -7.50 -0.41
C ALA A 150 -2.79 -7.24 -0.60
N PRO A 151 -3.30 -6.83 -1.79
CA PRO A 151 -4.73 -6.73 -2.03
C PRO A 151 -5.47 -8.08 -1.84
N ASN A 152 -4.88 -9.17 -2.34
CA ASN A 152 -5.47 -10.50 -2.24
C ASN A 152 -5.49 -11.01 -0.79
N LEU A 153 -4.42 -10.74 -0.02
CA LEU A 153 -4.33 -11.12 1.39
C LEU A 153 -5.32 -10.32 2.24
N LEU A 154 -5.44 -9.01 2.04
CA LEU A 154 -6.42 -8.17 2.73
C LEU A 154 -7.87 -8.47 2.33
N ASN A 155 -8.08 -9.17 1.20
CA ASN A 155 -9.40 -9.71 0.88
C ASN A 155 -9.80 -10.90 1.76
N GLN A 156 -8.85 -11.49 2.47
CA GLN A 156 -9.00 -12.76 3.16
C GLN A 156 -8.69 -12.65 4.65
N LEU A 157 -7.84 -11.70 5.03
CA LEU A 157 -7.30 -11.56 6.37
C LEU A 157 -7.64 -10.18 6.95
N THR A 158 -7.90 -10.17 8.25
CA THR A 158 -7.80 -8.94 9.05
C THR A 158 -6.34 -8.49 9.08
N LEU A 159 -6.07 -7.24 9.46
CA LEU A 159 -4.69 -6.78 9.64
C LEU A 159 -3.91 -7.59 10.69
N ALA A 160 -4.58 -8.07 11.74
CA ALA A 160 -3.98 -8.98 12.70
C ALA A 160 -3.59 -10.32 12.06
N GLY A 161 -4.49 -10.91 11.25
CA GLY A 161 -4.20 -12.13 10.48
C GLY A 161 -3.07 -11.93 9.47
N LEU A 162 -3.05 -10.79 8.77
CA LEU A 162 -1.97 -10.42 7.86
C LEU A 162 -0.63 -10.34 8.59
N LYS A 163 -0.58 -9.66 9.74
CA LYS A 163 0.62 -9.57 10.57
C LYS A 163 1.12 -10.95 10.98
N ASN A 164 0.25 -11.82 11.48
CA ASN A 164 0.62 -13.18 11.88
C ASN A 164 1.15 -14.01 10.70
N TRP A 165 0.51 -13.87 9.54
CA TRP A 165 0.92 -14.54 8.32
C TRP A 165 2.30 -14.06 7.85
N VAL A 166 2.58 -12.76 7.89
CA VAL A 166 3.90 -12.19 7.58
C VAL A 166 4.96 -12.64 8.59
N GLU A 167 4.66 -12.61 9.89
CA GLU A 167 5.55 -13.08 10.95
C GLU A 167 5.96 -14.54 10.77
N TYR A 168 5.01 -15.39 10.40
CA TYR A 168 5.30 -16.80 10.09
C TYR A 168 6.27 -16.92 8.92
N GLY A 169 6.04 -16.17 7.83
CA GLY A 169 6.92 -16.17 6.66
C GLY A 169 8.35 -15.72 6.99
N ILE A 170 8.48 -14.62 7.75
CA ILE A 170 9.78 -14.12 8.20
C ILE A 170 10.49 -15.18 9.06
N ARG A 171 9.81 -15.71 10.09
CA ARG A 171 10.43 -16.62 11.05
C ARG A 171 10.95 -17.91 10.41
N ASN A 172 10.17 -18.49 9.49
CA ASN A 172 10.48 -19.81 8.94
C ASN A 172 11.40 -19.75 7.70
N TYR A 173 11.42 -18.64 6.97
CA TYR A 173 12.20 -18.53 5.71
C TYR A 173 13.23 -17.40 5.68
N ARG A 174 13.57 -16.80 6.83
CA ARG A 174 14.57 -15.71 6.94
C ARG A 174 15.88 -15.98 6.20
N THR A 175 16.39 -17.21 6.28
CA THR A 175 17.69 -17.61 5.72
C THR A 175 17.58 -18.32 4.37
N HIS A 176 16.39 -18.39 3.79
CA HIS A 176 16.12 -19.13 2.55
C HIS A 176 15.39 -18.23 1.54
N PRO A 177 16.13 -17.39 0.76
CA PRO A 177 15.55 -16.39 -0.13
C PRO A 177 14.49 -16.93 -1.10
N GLU A 178 14.74 -18.06 -1.76
CA GLU A 178 13.78 -18.64 -2.71
C GLU A 178 12.51 -19.13 -1.99
N ARG A 179 12.64 -19.80 -0.84
CA ARG A 179 11.47 -20.22 -0.06
C ARG A 179 10.68 -19.03 0.51
N GLN A 180 11.36 -17.92 0.77
CA GLN A 180 10.72 -16.68 1.17
C GLN A 180 9.86 -16.12 0.03
N LYS A 181 10.38 -16.08 -1.20
CA LYS A 181 9.60 -15.71 -2.39
C LYS A 181 8.42 -16.66 -2.59
N ASP A 182 8.63 -17.96 -2.51
CA ASP A 182 7.56 -18.97 -2.66
C ASP A 182 6.45 -18.77 -1.62
N TYR A 183 6.82 -18.38 -0.40
CA TYR A 183 5.84 -18.09 0.66
C TYR A 183 5.07 -16.80 0.36
N PHE A 184 5.76 -15.69 0.10
CA PHE A 184 5.12 -14.39 -0.10
C PHE A 184 4.35 -14.27 -1.42
N SER A 185 4.63 -15.13 -2.40
CA SER A 185 3.88 -15.28 -3.65
C SER A 185 2.73 -16.28 -3.57
N LEU A 186 2.42 -16.86 -2.39
CA LEU A 186 1.39 -17.90 -2.19
C LEU A 186 1.60 -19.18 -3.02
N GLN A 187 2.83 -19.46 -3.44
CA GLN A 187 3.19 -20.67 -4.17
C GLN A 187 3.42 -21.86 -3.24
N SER A 188 3.94 -21.63 -2.04
CA SER A 188 4.18 -22.71 -1.08
C SER A 188 2.89 -23.22 -0.43
N ALA A 189 2.86 -24.53 -0.14
CA ALA A 189 1.74 -25.14 0.58
C ALA A 189 1.56 -24.53 1.98
N ASP A 190 2.67 -24.24 2.66
CA ASP A 190 2.68 -23.61 3.99
C ASP A 190 2.05 -22.22 3.96
N ALA A 191 2.34 -21.40 2.95
CA ALA A 191 1.73 -20.06 2.81
C ALA A 191 0.21 -20.13 2.74
N ARG A 192 -0.32 -21.09 1.97
CA ARG A 192 -1.77 -21.32 1.84
C ARG A 192 -2.35 -21.87 3.14
N ALA A 193 -1.68 -22.80 3.80
CA ALA A 193 -2.14 -23.38 5.06
C ALA A 193 -2.22 -22.32 6.17
N VAL A 194 -1.20 -21.47 6.30
CA VAL A 194 -1.21 -20.37 7.27
C VAL A 194 -2.26 -19.33 6.90
N LEU A 195 -2.42 -19.00 5.61
CA LEU A 195 -3.50 -18.10 5.16
C LEU A 195 -4.88 -18.61 5.58
N GLN A 196 -5.16 -19.90 5.40
CA GLN A 196 -6.43 -20.49 5.85
C GLN A 196 -6.57 -20.52 7.37
N ARG A 197 -5.46 -20.71 8.10
CA ARG A 197 -5.48 -20.67 9.57
C ARG A 197 -5.82 -19.28 10.09
N GLU A 198 -5.22 -18.23 9.53
CA GLU A 198 -5.40 -16.84 10.00
C GLU A 198 -6.71 -16.20 9.50
N ARG A 199 -7.47 -16.90 8.64
CA ARG A 199 -8.83 -16.53 8.24
C ARG A 199 -9.80 -16.75 9.41
N HIS A 200 -9.84 -15.78 10.32
CA HIS A 200 -10.77 -15.76 11.44
C HIS A 200 -11.88 -14.73 11.23
N GLY A 201 -13.14 -15.19 11.29
CA GLY A 201 -14.32 -14.33 11.29
C GLY A 201 -14.76 -13.81 9.91
N THR A 202 -15.58 -12.76 9.94
CA THR A 202 -16.09 -12.05 8.75
C THR A 202 -15.44 -10.67 8.71
N LEU A 203 -14.85 -10.27 7.59
CA LEU A 203 -14.28 -8.93 7.45
C LEU A 203 -15.41 -7.90 7.45
N LEU A 204 -15.25 -6.80 8.19
CA LEU A 204 -16.28 -5.75 8.29
C LEU A 204 -16.71 -5.25 6.91
N VAL A 205 -15.75 -4.97 6.04
CA VAL A 205 -15.97 -4.52 4.65
C VAL A 205 -16.89 -5.46 3.85
N ASP A 206 -16.94 -6.75 4.16
CA ASP A 206 -17.79 -7.71 3.44
C ASP A 206 -19.26 -7.66 3.92
N VAL A 207 -19.53 -7.08 5.09
CA VAL A 207 -20.87 -6.95 5.69
C VAL A 207 -21.32 -5.51 5.95
N GLU A 208 -20.42 -4.53 5.79
CA GLU A 208 -20.61 -3.13 6.14
C GLU A 208 -21.86 -2.53 5.49
N ARG A 209 -22.03 -2.72 4.18
CA ARG A 209 -23.22 -2.22 3.47
C ARG A 209 -24.53 -2.77 4.03
N LYS A 210 -24.55 -4.04 4.46
CA LYS A 210 -25.76 -4.63 5.08
C LYS A 210 -26.00 -3.98 6.44
N LEU A 211 -24.96 -3.82 7.24
CA LEU A 211 -25.04 -3.19 8.56
C LEU A 211 -25.50 -1.73 8.46
N ASP A 212 -24.95 -0.94 7.53
CA ASP A 212 -25.37 0.45 7.26
C ASP A 212 -26.85 0.53 6.88
N LEU A 213 -27.34 -0.36 6.00
CA LEU A 213 -28.76 -0.40 5.64
C LEU A 213 -29.66 -0.74 6.84
N TYR A 214 -29.23 -1.64 7.73
CA TYR A 214 -29.98 -1.97 8.94
C TYR A 214 -29.98 -0.81 9.95
N LEU A 215 -28.84 -0.16 10.18
CA LEU A 215 -28.73 0.99 11.09
C LEU A 215 -29.62 2.14 10.64
N ARG A 216 -29.59 2.48 9.35
CA ARG A 216 -30.47 3.52 8.78
C ARG A 216 -31.94 3.13 8.85
N GLY A 217 -32.27 1.90 8.51
CA GLY A 217 -33.66 1.44 8.41
C GLY A 217 -34.35 1.25 9.76
N LEU A 218 -33.61 0.81 10.77
CA LEU A 218 -34.18 0.46 12.09
C LEU A 218 -33.91 1.52 13.15
N TRP A 219 -32.79 2.24 13.06
CA TRP A 219 -32.35 3.22 14.07
C TRP A 219 -32.16 4.64 13.54
N GLN A 220 -32.33 4.89 12.24
CA GLN A 220 -32.04 6.18 11.60
C GLN A 220 -30.60 6.66 11.84
N ASP A 221 -29.69 5.72 12.08
CA ASP A 221 -28.27 5.97 12.31
C ASP A 221 -27.49 5.77 11.00
N GLY A 222 -26.62 6.72 10.68
CA GLY A 222 -25.80 6.76 9.47
C GLY A 222 -24.31 6.92 9.75
N ASP A 223 -23.87 6.70 10.99
CA ASP A 223 -22.47 6.80 11.36
C ASP A 223 -21.62 5.74 10.66
N GLN A 224 -20.40 6.13 10.26
CA GLN A 224 -19.48 5.23 9.57
C GLN A 224 -18.94 4.16 10.54
N LEU A 225 -19.12 2.89 10.18
CA LEU A 225 -18.59 1.77 10.93
C LEU A 225 -17.09 1.63 10.68
N VAL A 226 -16.29 1.88 11.70
CA VAL A 226 -14.84 1.65 11.66
C VAL A 226 -14.48 0.39 12.44
N PRO A 227 -13.59 -0.49 11.95
CA PRO A 227 -13.14 -1.64 12.70
C PRO A 227 -12.48 -1.19 14.01
N PHE A 228 -12.91 -1.76 15.13
CA PHE A 228 -12.26 -1.48 16.41
C PHE A 228 -10.87 -2.12 16.45
N SER A 229 -9.89 -1.29 16.73
CA SER A 229 -8.49 -1.65 16.86
C SER A 229 -8.17 -2.01 18.32
N THR A 230 -8.27 -3.29 18.70
CA THR A 230 -7.58 -3.78 19.93
C THR A 230 -6.08 -3.94 19.71
#